data_AF-G4YLD5-F1
#
_entry.id   AF-G4YLD5-F1
#
_cell.length_a   1.000
_cell.length_b   1.000
_cell.length_c   1.000
_cell.angle_alpha   90.00
_cell.angle_beta   90.00
_cell.angle_gamma   90.00
#
_symmetry.space_group_name_H-M   'P 1'
#
loop_
_entity.id
_entity.type
_entity.pdbx_description
1 polymer ?
#
loop_
_entity_poly.entity_id
_entity_poly.type
_entity_poly.pdbx_seq_one_letter_code
_entity_poly.pdbx_strand_id
1 'polypeptide(L)'
;MATSLLTVLTTFLLLHLGVAQVPIPGAAPGFAIGRGSGSAKVQLETYIDLLCPFSKAAYDGVKALADHYAPEQVRVKAVLFPLPFHQHGFTAAESVFTVTSALGDDHFTNWLEVVYEHQEEFWNKATKDKSAVQVTNELKQLAQKTFPDLTDQQWERGMTGYGGTEADQHTRVTWKYACTRTVTGTPQYTLNGVPFEDADSSWKLEDWRKVIDPLVKPNQERDDL
;
A
#
# COMPACT_ATOMS: atom_id res chain seq x y z
N MET A 1 -51.86 41.30 -26.15
CA MET A 1 -51.17 40.61 -25.04
C MET A 1 -51.64 39.16 -25.03
N ALA A 2 -50.77 38.22 -25.41
CA ALA A 2 -50.85 36.76 -25.22
C ALA A 2 -49.52 36.20 -25.80
N THR A 3 -48.50 35.94 -24.97
CA THR A 3 -48.02 34.59 -24.54
C THR A 3 -47.68 33.65 -25.70
N SER A 4 -46.38 33.43 -25.96
CA SER A 4 -45.62 32.21 -25.55
C SER A 4 -45.86 31.06 -26.55
N LEU A 5 -44.94 30.18 -26.94
CA LEU A 5 -43.66 29.73 -26.43
C LEU A 5 -43.07 28.94 -27.61
N LEU A 6 -41.99 29.37 -28.27
CA LEU A 6 -41.27 28.49 -29.20
C LEU A 6 -40.14 27.84 -28.41
N THR A 7 -40.39 26.60 -28.01
CA THR A 7 -39.55 25.74 -27.19
C THR A 7 -38.20 25.54 -27.86
N VAL A 8 -37.18 26.30 -27.45
CA VAL A 8 -35.78 25.99 -27.75
C VAL A 8 -35.40 24.84 -26.84
N LEU A 9 -35.54 23.61 -27.34
CA LEU A 9 -35.03 22.40 -26.71
C LEU A 9 -33.49 22.46 -26.76
N THR A 10 -32.88 23.18 -25.82
CA THR A 10 -31.44 23.18 -25.61
C THR A 10 -31.09 21.87 -24.93
N THR A 11 -30.68 20.89 -25.73
CA THR A 11 -29.98 19.69 -25.26
C THR A 11 -28.71 20.14 -24.55
N PHE A 12 -28.79 20.27 -23.22
CA PHE A 12 -27.59 20.33 -22.37
C PHE A 12 -26.92 18.96 -22.45
N LEU A 13 -26.02 18.81 -23.42
CA LEU A 13 -25.04 17.74 -23.42
C LEU A 13 -24.11 18.03 -22.23
N LEU A 14 -24.48 17.53 -21.04
CA LEU A 14 -23.61 17.47 -19.89
C LEU A 14 -22.44 16.54 -20.28
N LEU A 15 -21.40 17.13 -20.86
CA LEU A 15 -20.08 16.54 -20.96
C LEU A 15 -19.66 16.20 -19.53
N HIS A 16 -19.96 14.97 -19.11
CA HIS A 16 -19.32 14.36 -17.97
C HIS A 16 -17.86 14.18 -18.40
N LEU A 17 -17.04 15.19 -18.11
CA LEU A 17 -15.59 15.02 -18.10
C LEU A 17 -15.33 13.88 -17.13
N GLY A 18 -15.14 12.68 -17.67
CA GLY A 18 -14.64 11.55 -16.91
C GLY A 18 -13.27 11.94 -16.42
N VAL A 19 -13.19 12.42 -15.18
CA VAL A 19 -11.96 12.90 -14.59
C VAL A 19 -11.11 11.68 -14.28
N ALA A 20 -10.42 11.15 -15.29
CA ALA A 20 -9.46 10.05 -15.20
C ALA A 20 -8.16 10.47 -14.48
N GLN A 21 -8.27 11.40 -13.53
CA GLN A 21 -7.14 11.93 -12.78
C GLN A 21 -6.74 10.95 -11.67
N VAL A 22 -5.46 11.02 -11.30
CA VAL A 22 -4.97 10.36 -10.09
C VAL A 22 -5.61 11.10 -8.90
N PRO A 23 -6.47 10.44 -8.10
CA PRO A 23 -7.10 11.09 -6.96
C PRO A 23 -6.02 11.56 -5.96
N ILE A 24 -6.20 12.75 -5.41
CA ILE A 24 -5.33 13.26 -4.34
C ILE A 24 -5.75 12.56 -3.05
N PRO A 25 -4.89 11.74 -2.43
CA PRO A 25 -5.22 11.08 -1.16
C PRO A 25 -5.29 12.11 -0.04
N GLY A 26 -6.17 11.90 0.94
CA GLY A 26 -6.29 12.78 2.11
C GLY A 26 -5.07 12.78 3.03
N ALA A 27 -4.19 11.77 2.90
CA ALA A 27 -2.92 11.65 3.61
C ALA A 27 -1.84 11.05 2.68
N ALA A 28 -0.56 11.23 3.03
CA ALA A 28 0.53 10.62 2.28
C ALA A 28 0.39 9.08 2.31
N PRO A 29 0.32 8.39 1.15
CA PRO A 29 0.10 6.95 1.11
C PRO A 29 1.19 6.12 1.79
N GLY A 30 0.79 4.91 2.17
CA GLY A 30 1.63 3.87 2.75
C GLY A 30 1.52 3.77 4.27
N PHE A 31 1.90 2.60 4.79
CA PHE A 31 1.84 2.23 6.20
C PHE A 31 3.23 2.26 6.81
N ALA A 32 3.37 2.70 8.06
CA ALA A 32 4.68 2.71 8.71
C ALA A 32 5.18 1.28 8.97
N ILE A 33 6.48 1.06 8.74
CA ILE A 33 7.22 -0.07 9.31
C ILE A 33 8.07 0.49 10.45
N GLY A 34 8.01 -0.13 11.62
CA GLY A 34 8.72 0.33 12.81
C GLY A 34 8.12 1.62 13.41
N ARG A 35 8.96 2.45 14.02
CA ARG A 35 8.53 3.59 14.86
C ARG A 35 8.90 4.97 14.29
N GLY A 36 9.28 5.03 13.01
CA GLY A 36 9.71 6.27 12.36
C GLY A 36 8.64 7.36 12.37
N SER A 37 9.01 8.57 12.80
CA SER A 37 8.14 9.75 12.85
C SER A 37 7.92 10.36 11.47
N GLY A 38 6.77 11.01 11.27
CA GLY A 38 6.53 11.81 10.07
C GLY A 38 7.51 12.98 9.88
N SER A 39 8.19 13.40 10.95
CA SER A 39 9.26 14.41 10.91
C SER A 39 10.66 13.82 10.69
N ALA A 40 10.78 12.50 10.46
CA ALA A 40 12.08 11.87 10.25
C ALA A 40 12.81 12.48 9.06
N LYS A 41 14.11 12.75 9.24
CA LYS A 41 14.93 13.45 8.24
C LYS A 41 15.24 12.58 7.01
N VAL A 42 15.24 11.26 7.18
CA VAL A 42 15.36 10.28 6.11
C VAL A 42 14.05 9.53 5.97
N GLN A 43 13.48 9.55 4.78
CA GLN A 43 12.20 8.90 4.44
C GLN A 43 12.48 7.84 3.37
N LEU A 44 12.23 6.57 3.70
CA LEU A 44 12.25 5.46 2.75
C LEU A 44 10.82 5.04 2.47
N GLU A 45 10.39 5.08 1.21
CA GLU A 45 9.21 4.34 0.78
C GLU A 45 9.66 3.03 0.15
N THR A 46 9.10 1.92 0.60
CA THR A 46 9.23 0.62 -0.04
C THR A 46 7.91 0.27 -0.72
N TYR A 47 7.94 0.02 -2.02
CA TYR A 47 6.78 -0.34 -2.81
C TYR A 47 6.69 -1.86 -2.87
N ILE A 48 5.61 -2.42 -2.31
CA ILE A 48 5.50 -3.85 -2.05
C ILE A 48 4.22 -4.45 -2.62
N ASP A 49 4.29 -5.72 -2.96
CA ASP A 49 3.15 -6.58 -3.25
C ASP A 49 3.14 -7.72 -2.24
N LEU A 50 1.99 -7.99 -1.64
CA LEU A 50 1.83 -9.06 -0.66
C LEU A 50 2.05 -10.45 -1.26
N LEU A 51 1.86 -10.63 -2.57
CA LEU A 51 2.07 -11.89 -3.26
C LEU A 51 3.42 -12.00 -3.96
N CYS A 52 4.24 -10.95 -3.95
CA CYS A 52 5.58 -10.99 -4.53
C CYS A 52 6.58 -11.67 -3.58
N PRO A 53 7.25 -12.77 -4.00
CA PRO A 53 8.25 -13.44 -3.18
C PRO A 53 9.47 -12.53 -2.87
N PHE A 54 9.82 -11.63 -3.78
CA PHE A 54 10.94 -10.69 -3.55
C PHE A 54 10.56 -9.59 -2.55
N SER A 55 9.30 -9.15 -2.52
CA SER A 55 8.84 -8.21 -1.47
C SER A 55 8.90 -8.88 -0.10
N LYS A 56 8.49 -10.15 0.00
CA LYS A 56 8.67 -10.97 1.22
C LYS A 56 10.14 -11.10 1.60
N ALA A 57 11.02 -11.44 0.67
CA ALA A 57 12.45 -11.61 0.94
C ALA A 57 13.15 -10.32 1.42
N ALA A 58 12.73 -9.16 0.91
CA ALA A 58 13.25 -7.85 1.30
C ALA A 58 12.81 -7.40 2.70
N TYR A 59 11.65 -7.90 3.16
CA TYR A 59 10.97 -7.38 4.34
C TYR A 59 11.86 -7.37 5.59
N ASP A 60 12.58 -8.46 5.88
CA ASP A 60 13.44 -8.55 7.06
C ASP A 60 14.53 -7.46 7.10
N GLY A 61 15.13 -7.17 5.94
CA GLY A 61 16.17 -6.12 5.83
C GLY A 61 15.59 -4.73 6.06
N VAL A 62 14.41 -4.47 5.48
CA VAL A 62 13.68 -3.20 5.61
C VAL A 62 13.16 -3.00 7.04
N LYS A 63 12.65 -4.06 7.69
CA LYS A 63 12.22 -4.03 9.09
C LYS A 63 13.40 -3.79 10.03
N ALA A 64 14.50 -4.50 9.83
CA ALA A 64 15.72 -4.27 10.62
C ALA A 64 16.25 -2.84 10.48
N LEU A 65 16.18 -2.25 9.27
CA LEU A 65 16.47 -0.84 9.03
C LEU A 65 15.55 0.08 9.87
N ALA A 66 14.24 -0.14 9.80
CA ALA A 66 13.26 0.67 10.51
C ALA A 66 13.43 0.61 12.04
N ASP A 67 13.85 -0.54 12.57
CA ASP A 67 14.07 -0.76 14.01
C ASP A 67 15.41 -0.21 14.51
N HIS A 68 16.41 -0.06 13.63
CA HIS A 68 17.76 0.36 13.99
C HIS A 68 17.87 1.84 14.36
N TYR A 69 17.18 2.71 13.63
CA TYR A 69 17.31 4.16 13.78
C TYR A 69 16.27 4.75 14.73
N ALA A 70 16.61 5.89 15.35
CA ALA A 70 15.66 6.62 16.18
C ALA A 70 14.47 7.15 15.34
N PRO A 71 13.28 7.31 15.95
CA PRO A 71 12.08 7.79 15.24
C PRO A 71 12.28 9.06 14.41
N GLU A 72 13.13 9.98 14.85
CA GLU A 72 13.39 11.27 14.21
C GLU A 72 14.45 11.17 13.09
N GLN A 73 15.17 10.05 13.00
CA GLN A 73 16.24 9.86 12.02
C GLN A 73 15.71 9.25 10.73
N VAL A 74 15.02 8.11 10.82
CA VAL A 74 14.55 7.35 9.66
C VAL A 74 13.09 6.95 9.83
N ARG A 75 12.29 7.14 8.79
CA ARG A 75 10.96 6.56 8.66
C ARG A 75 10.90 5.69 7.41
N VAL A 76 10.38 4.48 7.59
CA VAL A 76 10.07 3.55 6.51
C VAL A 76 8.56 3.48 6.34
N LYS A 77 8.08 3.62 5.10
CA LYS A 77 6.68 3.38 4.72
C LYS A 77 6.58 2.29 3.67
N ALA A 78 5.67 1.33 3.87
CA ALA A 78 5.26 0.39 2.85
C ALA A 78 4.10 0.95 2.02
N VAL A 79 4.29 1.09 0.72
CA VAL A 79 3.28 1.52 -0.24
C VAL A 79 2.85 0.31 -1.05
N LEU A 80 1.55 -0.02 -1.02
CA LEU A 80 1.04 -1.20 -1.70
C LEU A 80 0.97 -0.99 -3.22
N PHE A 81 1.65 -1.85 -3.96
CA PHE A 81 1.67 -1.88 -5.41
C PHE A 81 1.47 -3.32 -5.91
N PRO A 82 0.23 -3.84 -5.86
CA PRO A 82 -0.06 -5.18 -6.38
C PRO A 82 0.25 -5.26 -7.88
N LEU A 83 1.05 -6.26 -8.26
CA LEU A 83 1.49 -6.47 -9.63
C LEU A 83 0.38 -7.13 -10.45
N PRO A 84 0.15 -6.71 -11.70
CA PRO A 84 -1.01 -7.13 -12.49
C PRO A 84 -0.97 -8.61 -12.90
N PHE A 85 0.18 -9.27 -12.76
CA PHE A 85 0.37 -10.70 -13.06
C PHE A 85 0.31 -11.59 -11.80
N HIS A 86 0.06 -11.04 -10.62
CA HIS A 86 -0.37 -11.81 -9.45
C HIS A 86 -1.90 -11.79 -9.39
N GLN A 87 -2.53 -12.92 -9.70
CA GLN A 87 -3.97 -13.04 -9.94
C GLN A 87 -4.84 -12.43 -8.83
N HIS A 88 -4.39 -12.55 -7.57
CA HIS A 88 -5.07 -11.98 -6.41
C HIS A 88 -4.22 -10.93 -5.68
N GLY A 89 -3.24 -10.31 -6.35
CA GLY A 89 -2.40 -9.28 -5.73
C GLY A 89 -3.22 -8.09 -5.25
N PHE A 90 -4.17 -7.64 -6.08
CA PHE A 90 -5.08 -6.55 -5.69
C PHE A 90 -5.97 -6.95 -4.50
N THR A 91 -6.53 -8.17 -4.51
CA THR A 91 -7.35 -8.70 -3.41
C THR A 91 -6.54 -8.79 -2.10
N ALA A 92 -5.28 -9.22 -2.16
CA ALA A 92 -4.39 -9.22 -1.00
C ALA A 92 -4.09 -7.80 -0.50
N ALA A 93 -3.83 -6.84 -1.38
CA ALA A 93 -3.64 -5.44 -1.00
C ALA A 93 -4.90 -4.81 -0.38
N GLU A 94 -6.08 -5.11 -0.92
CA GLU A 94 -7.38 -4.65 -0.38
C GLU A 94 -7.64 -5.19 1.03
N SER A 95 -7.17 -6.42 1.32
CA SER A 95 -7.25 -6.98 2.68
C SER A 95 -6.47 -6.17 3.71
N VAL A 96 -5.36 -5.53 3.32
CA VAL A 96 -4.60 -4.65 4.21
C VAL A 96 -5.45 -3.46 4.63
N PHE A 97 -6.02 -2.72 3.67
CA PHE A 97 -6.86 -1.57 3.98
C PHE A 97 -8.11 -1.98 4.77
N THR A 98 -8.63 -3.19 4.54
CA THR A 98 -9.75 -3.73 5.31
C THR A 98 -9.38 -3.95 6.76
N VAL A 99 -8.27 -4.62 7.03
CA VAL A 99 -7.78 -4.87 8.40
C VAL A 99 -7.43 -3.55 9.09
N THR A 100 -6.68 -2.66 8.45
CA THR A 100 -6.25 -1.41 9.09
C THR A 100 -7.39 -0.42 9.28
N SER A 101 -8.38 -0.38 8.39
CA SER A 101 -9.60 0.43 8.60
C SER A 101 -10.45 -0.09 9.75
N ALA A 102 -10.44 -1.40 9.99
CA ALA A 102 -11.22 -2.03 11.04
C ALA A 102 -10.56 -1.95 12.42
N LEU A 103 -9.24 -2.12 12.48
CA LEU A 103 -8.49 -2.36 13.72
C LEU A 103 -7.42 -1.30 14.03
N GLY A 104 -7.01 -0.51 13.02
CA GLY A 104 -5.94 0.50 13.14
C GLY A 104 -4.72 0.19 12.29
N ASP A 105 -3.98 1.23 11.90
CA ASP A 105 -2.77 1.13 11.06
C ASP A 105 -1.62 0.37 11.74
N ASP A 106 -1.61 0.27 13.06
CA ASP A 106 -0.64 -0.50 13.85
C ASP A 106 -0.76 -2.02 13.63
N HIS A 107 -1.86 -2.48 13.03
CA HIS A 107 -2.06 -3.88 12.65
C HIS A 107 -1.44 -4.24 11.29
N PHE A 108 -0.95 -3.24 10.54
CA PHE A 108 -0.39 -3.44 9.21
C PHE A 108 0.72 -4.48 9.16
N THR A 109 1.76 -4.35 10.00
CA THR A 109 2.92 -5.25 9.91
C THR A 109 2.57 -6.67 10.34
N ASN A 110 1.72 -6.84 11.35
CA ASN A 110 1.24 -8.16 11.76
C ASN A 110 0.46 -8.84 10.63
N TRP A 111 -0.44 -8.11 9.97
CA TRP A 111 -1.19 -8.67 8.84
C TRP A 111 -0.29 -8.97 7.63
N LEU A 112 0.65 -8.07 7.31
CA LEU A 112 1.64 -8.29 6.25
C LEU A 112 2.46 -9.56 6.49
N GLU A 113 2.97 -9.75 7.72
CA GLU A 113 3.75 -10.91 8.12
C GLU A 113 2.94 -12.20 7.97
N VAL A 114 1.69 -12.22 8.43
CA VAL A 114 0.80 -13.38 8.27
C VAL A 114 0.54 -13.71 6.81
N VAL A 115 0.26 -12.71 5.96
CA VAL A 115 0.08 -12.97 4.52
C VAL A 115 1.38 -13.46 3.89
N TYR A 116 2.54 -12.96 4.31
CA TYR A 116 3.82 -13.48 3.86
C TYR A 116 4.08 -14.91 4.32
N GLU A 117 3.71 -15.30 5.53
CA GLU A 117 3.79 -16.69 6.00
C GLU A 117 2.93 -17.63 5.15
N HIS A 118 1.74 -17.19 4.75
CA HIS A 118 0.78 -17.95 3.94
C HIS A 118 0.86 -17.64 2.43
N GLN A 119 1.89 -16.93 1.98
CA GLN A 119 1.94 -16.32 0.64
C GLN A 119 1.70 -17.31 -0.50
N GLU A 120 2.25 -18.52 -0.39
CA GLU A 120 2.16 -19.54 -1.44
C GLU A 120 0.73 -20.06 -1.64
N GLU A 121 -0.12 -20.00 -0.60
CA GLU A 121 -1.52 -20.41 -0.67
C GLU A 121 -2.34 -19.50 -1.60
N PHE A 122 -1.88 -18.26 -1.79
CA PHE A 122 -2.52 -17.23 -2.60
C PHE A 122 -1.85 -17.01 -3.97
N TRP A 123 -0.80 -17.79 -4.29
CA TRP A 123 -0.14 -17.70 -5.60
C TRP A 123 -1.01 -18.23 -6.73
N ASN A 124 -0.74 -17.72 -7.95
CA ASN A 124 -1.46 -18.07 -9.17
C ASN A 124 -1.72 -19.57 -9.35
N LYS A 125 -0.73 -20.43 -9.06
CA LYS A 125 -0.90 -21.88 -9.20
C LYS A 125 -1.88 -22.45 -8.17
N ALA A 126 -1.81 -21.99 -6.91
CA ALA A 126 -2.66 -22.45 -5.82
C ALA A 126 -4.11 -21.96 -5.97
N THR A 127 -4.30 -20.79 -6.58
CA THR A 127 -5.60 -20.15 -6.75
C THR A 127 -6.12 -20.15 -8.18
N LYS A 128 -5.52 -20.92 -9.09
CA LYS A 128 -5.81 -20.88 -10.54
C LYS A 128 -7.29 -21.04 -10.90
N ASP A 129 -8.05 -21.78 -10.08
CA ASP A 129 -9.48 -22.03 -10.28
C ASP A 129 -10.37 -21.26 -9.29
N LYS A 130 -9.78 -20.37 -8.46
CA LYS A 130 -10.50 -19.61 -7.44
C LYS A 130 -10.92 -18.24 -7.99
N SER A 131 -12.17 -17.89 -7.76
CA SER A 131 -12.68 -16.53 -7.92
C SER A 131 -12.13 -15.60 -6.86
N ALA A 132 -12.18 -14.29 -7.12
CA ALA A 132 -11.81 -13.27 -6.13
C ALA A 132 -12.66 -13.36 -4.84
N VAL A 133 -13.93 -13.78 -4.94
CA VAL A 133 -14.81 -14.01 -3.77
C VAL A 133 -14.30 -15.18 -2.92
N GLN A 134 -13.88 -16.28 -3.53
CA GLN A 134 -13.33 -17.42 -2.79
C GLN A 134 -12.04 -17.03 -2.07
N VAL A 135 -11.13 -16.32 -2.74
CA VAL A 135 -9.89 -15.85 -2.12
C VAL A 135 -10.16 -14.80 -1.03
N THR A 136 -11.16 -13.93 -1.21
CA THR A 136 -11.63 -13.01 -0.16
C THR A 136 -12.09 -13.77 1.08
N ASN A 137 -12.83 -14.86 0.92
CA ASN A 137 -13.27 -15.68 2.06
C ASN A 137 -12.12 -16.41 2.76
N GLU A 138 -11.10 -16.84 2.01
CA GLU A 138 -9.89 -17.45 2.60
C GLU A 138 -9.06 -16.43 3.38
N LEU A 139 -8.88 -15.23 2.82
CA LEU A 139 -8.24 -14.10 3.53
C LEU A 139 -9.04 -13.70 4.77
N LYS A 140 -10.38 -13.74 4.72
CA LYS A 140 -11.25 -13.51 5.88
C LYS A 140 -10.95 -14.49 7.00
N GLN A 141 -10.91 -15.78 6.70
CA GLN A 141 -10.62 -16.83 7.68
C GLN A 141 -9.24 -16.64 8.30
N LEU A 142 -8.24 -16.31 7.47
CA LEU A 142 -6.88 -16.05 7.94
C LEU A 142 -6.82 -14.79 8.83
N ALA A 143 -7.51 -13.72 8.43
CA ALA A 143 -7.57 -12.47 9.19
C ALA A 143 -8.29 -12.66 10.53
N GLN A 144 -9.44 -13.36 10.57
CA GLN A 144 -10.17 -13.62 11.81
C GLN A 144 -9.45 -14.59 12.75
N LYS A 145 -8.66 -15.52 12.21
CA LYS A 145 -7.76 -16.36 13.00
C LYS A 145 -6.65 -15.53 13.66
N THR A 146 -6.15 -14.52 12.95
CA THR A 146 -5.08 -13.63 13.42
C THR A 146 -5.60 -12.56 14.38
N PHE A 147 -6.78 -12.02 14.09
CA PHE A 147 -7.45 -10.95 14.81
C PHE A 147 -8.86 -11.41 15.20
N PRO A 148 -9.03 -12.09 16.34
CA PRO A 148 -10.34 -12.59 16.78
C PRO A 148 -11.39 -11.48 16.97
N ASP A 149 -10.96 -10.24 17.18
CA ASP A 149 -11.83 -9.07 17.32
C ASP A 149 -12.35 -8.53 15.97
N LEU A 150 -11.84 -9.04 14.84
CA LEU A 150 -12.29 -8.65 13.50
C LEU A 150 -13.65 -9.30 13.17
N THR A 151 -14.70 -8.50 13.26
CA THR A 151 -16.06 -8.98 13.00
C THR A 151 -16.32 -9.20 11.51
N ASP A 152 -17.30 -10.05 11.20
CA ASP A 152 -17.81 -10.24 9.84
C ASP A 152 -18.24 -8.91 9.19
N GLN A 153 -18.94 -8.06 9.95
CA GLN A 153 -19.39 -6.77 9.47
C GLN A 153 -18.22 -5.83 9.12
N GLN A 154 -17.15 -5.81 9.91
CA GLN A 154 -15.96 -5.02 9.60
C GLN A 154 -15.27 -5.53 8.33
N TRP A 155 -15.15 -6.86 8.17
CA TRP A 155 -14.58 -7.45 6.97
C TRP A 155 -15.38 -7.12 5.72
N GLU A 156 -16.71 -7.36 5.75
CA GLU A 156 -17.60 -7.20 4.60
C GLU A 156 -17.76 -5.74 4.15
N ARG A 157 -17.49 -4.76 5.04
CA ARG A 157 -17.38 -3.35 4.66
C ARG A 157 -16.17 -3.07 3.77
N GLY A 158 -15.08 -3.81 3.98
CA GLY A 158 -13.82 -3.63 3.25
C GLY A 158 -13.72 -4.53 2.02
N MET A 159 -14.12 -5.79 2.13
CA MET A 159 -13.95 -6.77 1.04
C MET A 159 -15.26 -7.43 0.62
N THR A 160 -15.62 -7.23 -0.64
CA THR A 160 -16.79 -7.88 -1.29
C THR A 160 -16.37 -8.99 -2.27
N GLY A 161 -15.10 -9.03 -2.64
CA GLY A 161 -14.58 -9.90 -3.70
C GLY A 161 -14.88 -9.42 -5.13
N TYR A 162 -15.52 -8.26 -5.29
CA TYR A 162 -15.76 -7.61 -6.59
C TYR A 162 -15.53 -6.08 -6.57
N GLY A 163 -15.00 -5.54 -5.46
CA GLY A 163 -14.69 -4.13 -5.27
C GLY A 163 -15.90 -3.26 -4.91
N GLY A 164 -15.76 -1.94 -5.06
CA GLY A 164 -16.81 -0.96 -4.76
C GLY A 164 -16.88 -0.51 -3.30
N THR A 165 -15.90 -0.87 -2.48
CA THR A 165 -15.75 -0.48 -1.07
C THR A 165 -14.76 0.67 -0.93
N GLU A 166 -14.72 1.29 0.26
CA GLU A 166 -13.66 2.27 0.58
C GLU A 166 -12.26 1.64 0.55
N ALA A 167 -12.13 0.37 0.96
CA ALA A 167 -10.85 -0.35 0.87
C ALA A 167 -10.41 -0.57 -0.60
N ASP A 168 -11.33 -0.90 -1.51
CA ASP A 168 -11.07 -0.94 -2.96
C ASP A 168 -10.62 0.43 -3.48
N GLN A 169 -11.27 1.53 -3.05
CA GLN A 169 -10.83 2.88 -3.41
C GLN A 169 -9.44 3.21 -2.89
N HIS A 170 -9.14 2.94 -1.62
CA HIS A 170 -7.80 3.15 -1.05
C HIS A 170 -6.72 2.33 -1.78
N THR A 171 -7.04 1.09 -2.15
CA THR A 171 -6.15 0.23 -2.95
C THR A 171 -5.88 0.84 -4.32
N ARG A 172 -6.91 1.31 -5.03
CA ARG A 172 -6.78 2.01 -6.33
C ARG A 172 -5.95 3.29 -6.22
N VAL A 173 -6.22 4.11 -5.19
CA VAL A 173 -5.53 5.38 -4.96
C VAL A 173 -4.05 5.12 -4.70
N THR A 174 -3.72 4.15 -3.85
CA THR A 174 -2.34 3.80 -3.51
C THR A 174 -1.59 3.20 -4.71
N TRP A 175 -2.24 2.34 -5.49
CA TRP A 175 -1.67 1.81 -6.72
C TRP A 175 -1.38 2.93 -7.74
N LYS A 176 -2.32 3.86 -7.95
CA LYS A 176 -2.12 5.02 -8.84
C LYS A 176 -1.03 5.96 -8.32
N TYR A 177 -0.96 6.16 -7.01
CA TYR A 177 0.14 6.89 -6.38
C TYR A 177 1.47 6.27 -6.77
N ALA A 178 1.66 4.96 -6.61
CA ALA A 178 2.88 4.28 -7.00
C ALA A 178 3.21 4.47 -8.50
N CYS A 179 2.22 4.41 -9.40
CA CYS A 179 2.43 4.69 -10.82
C CYS A 179 3.00 6.09 -11.09
N THR A 180 2.55 7.11 -10.35
CA THR A 180 3.11 8.47 -10.48
C THR A 180 4.54 8.62 -9.97
N ARG A 181 5.07 7.60 -9.27
CA ARG A 181 6.48 7.47 -8.85
C ARG A 181 7.26 6.48 -9.72
N THR A 182 6.76 6.23 -10.94
CA THR A 182 7.39 5.35 -11.94
C THR A 182 7.65 3.93 -11.45
N VAL A 183 6.86 3.47 -10.47
CA VAL A 183 6.97 2.10 -9.94
C VAL A 183 6.45 1.12 -10.98
N THR A 184 7.25 0.10 -11.26
CA THR A 184 6.98 -0.92 -12.29
C THR A 184 7.15 -2.35 -11.77
N GLY A 185 7.73 -2.51 -10.59
CA GLY A 185 8.01 -3.80 -9.96
C GLY A 185 8.01 -3.70 -8.44
N THR A 186 8.12 -4.84 -7.77
CA THR A 186 8.26 -4.90 -6.32
C THR A 186 9.32 -5.95 -5.92
N PRO A 187 10.13 -5.67 -4.87
CA PRO A 187 10.22 -4.41 -4.17
C PRO A 187 10.90 -3.33 -5.05
N GLN A 188 10.46 -2.09 -4.90
CA GLN A 188 11.17 -0.90 -5.38
C GLN A 188 11.19 0.14 -4.26
N TYR A 189 12.07 1.14 -4.37
CA TYR A 189 12.28 2.09 -3.28
C TYR A 189 12.36 3.53 -3.77
N THR A 190 11.91 4.45 -2.94
CA THR A 190 12.32 5.86 -3.02
C THR A 190 12.97 6.28 -1.70
N LEU A 191 14.09 6.99 -1.80
CA LEU A 191 14.82 7.52 -0.66
C LEU A 191 14.79 9.05 -0.72
N ASN A 192 14.18 9.67 0.29
CA ASN A 192 13.87 11.10 0.32
C ASN A 192 13.15 11.60 -0.96
N GLY A 193 12.28 10.76 -1.52
CA GLY A 193 11.50 11.06 -2.73
C GLY A 193 12.23 10.82 -4.05
N VAL A 194 13.48 10.37 -4.04
CA VAL A 194 14.24 10.02 -5.24
C VAL A 194 14.17 8.50 -5.47
N PRO A 195 13.92 8.01 -6.69
CA PRO A 195 14.04 6.58 -6.99
C PRO A 195 15.40 6.02 -6.56
N PHE A 196 15.38 4.89 -5.86
CA PHE A 196 16.58 4.26 -5.31
C PHE A 196 16.68 2.82 -5.82
N GLU A 197 17.62 2.57 -6.73
CA GLU A 197 17.73 1.32 -7.50
C GLU A 197 18.87 0.40 -7.02
N ASP A 198 19.73 0.86 -6.11
CA ASP A 198 20.88 0.06 -5.65
C ASP A 198 20.46 -1.13 -4.77
N ALA A 199 19.32 -1.02 -4.08
CA ALA A 199 18.81 -2.07 -3.20
C ALA A 199 18.00 -3.12 -3.93
N ASP A 200 18.26 -4.38 -3.57
CA ASP A 200 17.48 -5.54 -3.99
C ASP A 200 16.89 -6.29 -2.79
N SER A 201 16.20 -7.39 -3.05
CA SER A 201 15.53 -8.20 -2.02
C SER A 201 16.46 -8.97 -1.07
N SER A 202 17.76 -9.00 -1.34
CA SER A 202 18.76 -9.69 -0.51
C SER A 202 19.36 -8.79 0.57
N TRP A 203 19.26 -7.46 0.40
CA TRP A 203 19.87 -6.47 1.29
C TRP A 203 19.47 -6.68 2.75
N LYS A 204 20.49 -6.71 3.61
CA LYS A 204 20.31 -6.77 5.07
C LYS A 204 20.62 -5.42 5.69
N LEU A 205 20.47 -5.32 7.02
CA LEU A 205 20.71 -4.07 7.75
C LEU A 205 22.07 -3.44 7.40
N GLU A 206 23.13 -4.24 7.31
CA GLU A 206 24.47 -3.71 7.01
C GLU A 206 24.60 -3.10 5.61
N ASP A 207 23.80 -3.55 4.65
CA ASP A 207 23.77 -2.95 3.32
C ASP A 207 23.02 -1.62 3.34
N TRP A 208 21.87 -1.59 4.02
CA TRP A 208 21.11 -0.35 4.23
C TRP A 208 21.93 0.71 4.96
N ARG A 209 22.66 0.34 6.01
CA ARG A 209 23.47 1.28 6.80
C ARG A 209 24.55 1.99 5.97
N LYS A 210 25.12 1.32 4.95
CA LYS A 210 26.11 1.95 4.05
C LYS A 210 25.54 3.18 3.34
N VAL A 211 24.23 3.18 3.05
CA VAL A 211 23.54 4.27 2.34
C VAL A 211 22.87 5.24 3.31
N ILE A 212 22.32 4.76 4.42
CA ILE A 212 21.54 5.57 5.35
C ILE A 212 22.42 6.33 6.35
N ASP A 213 23.53 5.74 6.85
CA ASP A 213 24.42 6.40 7.81
C ASP A 213 24.93 7.77 7.31
N PRO A 214 25.37 7.93 6.04
CA PRO A 214 25.78 9.22 5.50
C PRO A 214 24.65 10.24 5.35
N LEU A 215 23.38 9.83 5.36
CA LEU A 215 22.23 10.75 5.28
C LEU A 215 21.78 11.20 6.68
N VAL A 216 21.95 10.36 7.69
CA VAL A 216 21.57 10.68 9.07
C VAL A 216 22.59 11.64 9.71
N LYS A 217 23.89 11.46 9.50
CA LYS A 217 24.94 12.30 10.12
C LYS A 217 24.84 13.79 9.76
N PRO A 218 24.74 14.21 8.49
CA PRO A 218 24.67 15.62 8.11
C PRO A 218 23.33 16.29 8.45
N ASN A 219 22.31 15.51 8.81
CA ASN A 219 21.05 16.05 9.31
C ASN A 219 21.15 16.47 10.78
N GLN A 220 22.10 15.89 11.55
CA GLN A 220 22.36 16.32 12.93
C GLN A 220 23.11 17.66 12.97
N GLU A 221 23.93 17.95 11.97
CA GLU A 221 24.74 19.20 11.82
C GLU A 221 23.98 20.34 11.12
N ARG A 222 22.71 20.14 10.75
CA ARG A 222 21.84 21.20 10.18
C ARG A 222 20.77 21.68 11.14
N ASP A 223 20.58 21.00 12.27
CA ASP A 223 19.63 21.43 13.31
C ASP A 223 20.23 22.56 14.18
N ASP A 224 21.48 22.95 13.89
CA ASP A 224 22.33 23.96 14.52
C ASP A 224 22.59 25.20 13.62
N LEU A 225 21.88 25.30 12.49
CA LEU A 225 21.79 26.50 11.64
C LEU A 225 20.46 27.24 11.83
#